data_AF-A0A7S4A2S0-F1
#
_entry.id   AF-A0A7S4A2S0-F1
#
_cell.length_a   1.000
_cell.length_b   1.000
_cell.length_c   1.000
_cell.angle_alpha   90.00
_cell.angle_beta   90.00
_cell.angle_gamma   90.00
#
_symmetry.space_group_name_H-M   'P 1'
#
loop_
_entity.id
_entity.type
_entity.pdbx_description
1 polymer ?
#
loop_
_entity_poly.entity_id
_entity_poly.type
_entity_poly.pdbx_seq_one_letter_code
_entity_poly.pdbx_strand_id
1 'polypeptide(L)'
;MGVWFGYSAIVAIFAVNFEALCEKYATDDDGEPTDNALLWDLIAGFVPAYFQDWLFDYVAVILYNTNRMFNSLWSESKLQGSVARDYSIFFWIVAFGAYLLSVTWADITNEAWVCEGACDTAEDEDTDEAYDLEGGEKFNPGIALKLMARAVPRHAWPFASIFLMQIGDMVADALRVVPYIKYKLLKRAKVASDASVEESLEPDDADVGAPAGWEAFALLVGASYAAVSPFTCAVCYLYFVAAYEAGKHALCCLESMPFDTRGSLWFDGVAQTHTALFIALVVQLVVLWFNITNKGFWPVIGGIPILLMWRRYRDRCRRRHATRNLHGLARGRMPLRDGNVVDALRDGDVVRDALAHLADRDRFFEAPEVL
;
A
#
# COMPACT_ATOMS: atom_id res chain seq x y z
N MET A 1 -4.42 15.58 -9.10
CA MET A 1 -3.00 15.29 -8.79
C MET A 1 -2.40 16.23 -7.75
N GLY A 2 -2.67 17.55 -7.77
CA GLY A 2 -2.05 18.49 -6.79
C GLY A 2 -2.28 18.18 -5.31
N VAL A 3 -3.47 17.69 -4.93
CA VAL A 3 -3.79 17.30 -3.54
C VAL A 3 -2.95 16.09 -3.07
N TRP A 4 -2.60 15.20 -4.00
CA TRP A 4 -1.87 13.96 -3.71
C TRP A 4 -0.36 14.18 -3.53
N PHE A 5 0.21 15.16 -4.24
CA PHE A 5 1.61 15.58 -4.01
C PHE A 5 1.75 16.40 -2.72
N GLY A 6 0.70 17.14 -2.34
CA GLY A 6 0.63 17.80 -1.03
C GLY A 6 0.71 16.80 0.12
N TYR A 7 0.06 15.63 -0.01
CA TYR A 7 0.15 14.54 0.96
C TYR A 7 1.60 14.08 1.19
N SER A 8 2.33 13.72 0.12
CA SER A 8 3.70 13.21 0.25
C SER A 8 4.64 14.28 0.82
N ALA A 9 4.43 15.54 0.45
CA ALA A 9 5.19 16.65 1.00
C ALA A 9 4.90 16.85 2.49
N ILE A 10 3.64 16.79 2.94
CA ILE A 10 3.27 16.92 4.36
C ILE A 10 3.89 15.79 5.18
N VAL A 11 3.78 14.54 4.72
CA VAL A 11 4.34 13.39 5.44
C VAL A 11 5.87 13.47 5.50
N ALA A 12 6.52 13.82 4.39
CA ALA A 12 7.98 13.97 4.36
C ALA A 12 8.46 15.12 5.26
N ILE A 13 7.81 16.30 5.20
CA ILE A 13 8.12 17.44 6.06
C ILE A 13 7.90 17.09 7.53
N PHE A 14 6.80 16.41 7.84
CA PHE A 14 6.51 15.97 9.21
C PHE A 14 7.57 14.98 9.69
N ALA A 15 7.91 13.96 8.90
CA ALA A 15 8.91 12.95 9.26
C ALA A 15 10.28 13.59 9.50
N VAL A 16 10.75 14.45 8.58
CA VAL A 16 12.05 15.13 8.71
C VAL A 16 12.09 16.06 9.92
N ASN A 17 11.05 16.88 10.11
CA ASN A 17 11.00 17.80 11.26
C ASN A 17 10.89 17.05 12.60
N PHE A 18 10.18 15.92 12.61
CA PHE A 18 10.00 15.12 13.80
C PHE A 18 11.26 14.33 14.17
N GLU A 19 12.00 13.80 13.18
CA GLU A 19 13.32 13.19 13.37
C GLU A 19 14.30 14.21 13.95
N ALA A 20 14.39 15.41 13.37
CA ALA A 20 15.25 16.49 13.88
C ALA A 20 14.88 16.93 15.31
N LEU A 21 13.59 16.91 15.65
CA LEU A 21 13.12 17.21 17.00
C LEU A 21 13.53 16.11 17.99
N CYS A 22 13.39 14.83 17.60
CA CYS A 22 13.80 13.71 18.44
C CYS A 22 15.31 13.66 18.64
N GLU A 23 16.09 13.95 17.61
CA GLU A 23 17.56 14.03 17.69
C GLU A 23 17.98 15.09 18.71
N LYS A 24 17.36 16.28 18.67
CA LYS A 24 17.62 17.35 19.63
C LYS A 24 17.30 16.97 21.07
N TYR A 25 16.30 16.13 21.32
CA TYR A 25 15.97 15.65 22.66
C TYR A 25 16.75 14.38 23.06
N ALA A 26 17.36 13.69 22.09
CA ALA A 26 18.20 12.54 22.32
C ALA A 26 19.62 12.95 22.74
N THR A 27 20.12 14.11 22.29
CA THR A 27 21.44 14.65 22.63
C THR A 27 21.35 15.70 23.75
N ASP A 28 22.23 15.62 24.74
CA ASP A 28 22.37 16.64 25.79
C ASP A 28 23.15 17.86 25.27
N ASP A 29 23.18 18.97 26.04
CA ASP A 29 23.86 20.22 25.64
C ASP A 29 25.37 20.03 25.37
N ASP A 30 25.98 18.96 25.89
CA ASP A 30 27.39 18.57 25.69
C ASP A 30 27.61 17.64 24.47
N GLY A 31 26.55 17.28 23.74
CA GLY A 31 26.59 16.38 22.57
C GLY A 31 26.67 14.88 22.90
N GLU A 32 26.56 14.51 24.17
CA GLU A 32 26.46 13.11 24.59
C GLU A 32 25.00 12.61 24.50
N PRO A 33 24.77 11.32 24.18
CA PRO A 33 23.43 10.75 24.17
C PRO A 33 22.85 10.71 25.59
N THR A 34 21.64 11.24 25.75
CA THR A 34 20.88 11.19 27.01
C THR A 34 20.49 9.74 27.35
N ASP A 35 20.21 9.45 28.62
CA ASP A 35 19.71 8.14 29.07
C ASP A 35 18.41 7.71 28.34
N ASN A 36 17.67 8.67 27.75
CA ASN A 36 16.45 8.45 27.00
C ASN A 36 16.64 8.45 25.47
N ALA A 37 17.88 8.55 24.97
CA ALA A 37 18.16 8.64 23.53
C ALA A 37 17.53 7.49 22.74
N LEU A 38 17.58 6.26 23.26
CA LEU A 38 16.96 5.09 22.63
C LEU A 38 15.43 5.20 22.52
N LEU A 39 14.79 5.81 23.52
CA LEU A 39 13.34 6.05 23.49
C LEU A 39 12.99 7.08 22.41
N TRP A 40 13.76 8.15 22.31
CA TRP A 40 13.56 9.20 21.31
C TRP A 40 13.80 8.69 19.88
N ASP A 41 14.83 7.87 19.66
CA ASP A 41 15.07 7.22 18.37
C ASP A 41 13.91 6.29 17.97
N LEU A 42 13.34 5.56 18.94
CA LEU A 42 12.21 4.68 18.70
C LEU A 42 10.94 5.50 18.36
N ILE A 43 10.68 6.57 19.11
CA ILE A 43 9.58 7.51 18.86
C ILE A 43 9.71 8.17 17.48
N ALA A 44 10.93 8.55 17.08
CA ALA A 44 11.22 9.16 15.79
C ALA A 44 10.77 8.28 14.60
N GLY A 45 10.86 6.95 14.73
CA GLY A 45 10.39 6.02 13.71
C GLY A 45 8.89 5.69 13.80
N PHE A 46 8.33 5.61 15.01
CA PHE A 46 6.95 5.15 15.23
C PHE A 46 5.89 6.24 15.02
N VAL A 47 6.16 7.49 15.43
CA VAL A 47 5.14 8.57 15.32
C VAL A 47 4.88 8.97 13.87
N PRO A 48 5.88 9.14 13.00
CA PRO A 48 5.63 9.37 11.57
C PRO A 48 4.92 8.20 10.90
N ALA A 49 5.27 6.96 11.27
CA ALA A 49 4.59 5.77 10.77
C ALA A 49 3.10 5.76 11.17
N TYR A 50 2.79 6.02 12.44
CA TYR A 50 1.41 6.15 12.92
C TYR A 50 0.63 7.26 12.20
N PHE A 51 1.24 8.44 12.02
CA PHE A 51 0.59 9.53 11.32
C PHE A 51 0.32 9.19 9.84
N GLN A 52 1.26 8.51 9.20
CA GLN A 52 1.13 8.07 7.82
C GLN A 52 0.04 7.00 7.66
N ASP A 53 0.00 6.03 8.56
CA ASP A 53 -0.99 4.97 8.67
C ASP A 53 -2.41 5.55 8.84
N TRP A 54 -2.57 6.43 9.83
CA TRP A 54 -3.81 7.16 10.07
C TRP A 54 -4.31 7.90 8.82
N LEU A 55 -3.43 8.58 8.08
CA LEU A 55 -3.84 9.25 6.86
C LEU A 55 -4.20 8.27 5.73
N PHE A 56 -3.56 7.09 5.66
CA PHE A 56 -3.88 6.08 4.66
C PHE A 56 -5.29 5.54 4.81
N ASP A 57 -5.79 5.40 6.03
CA ASP A 57 -7.18 5.02 6.29
C ASP A 57 -8.17 6.06 5.77
N TYR A 58 -7.89 7.35 5.97
CA TYR A 58 -8.74 8.41 5.40
C TYR A 58 -8.74 8.38 3.87
N VAL A 59 -7.60 8.07 3.24
CA VAL A 59 -7.52 7.96 1.79
C VAL A 59 -8.43 6.83 1.27
N ALA A 60 -8.49 5.69 1.96
CA ALA A 60 -9.39 4.60 1.59
C ALA A 60 -10.86 5.07 1.59
N VAL A 61 -11.28 5.78 2.65
CA VAL A 61 -12.63 6.34 2.76
C VAL A 61 -12.92 7.39 1.67
N ILE A 62 -11.95 8.27 1.38
CA ILE A 62 -12.08 9.28 0.32
C ILE A 62 -12.22 8.61 -1.04
N LEU A 63 -11.42 7.59 -1.33
CA LEU A 63 -11.48 6.85 -2.59
C LEU A 63 -12.79 6.11 -2.75
N TYR A 64 -13.30 5.47 -1.69
CA TYR A 64 -14.60 4.83 -1.69
C TYR A 64 -15.71 5.83 -2.06
N ASN A 65 -15.78 6.95 -1.35
CA ASN A 65 -16.79 7.98 -1.58
C ASN A 65 -16.64 8.65 -2.96
N THR A 66 -15.42 8.91 -3.41
CA THR A 66 -15.14 9.49 -4.72
C THR A 66 -15.56 8.53 -5.83
N ASN A 67 -15.20 7.25 -5.73
CA ASN A 67 -15.59 6.26 -6.73
C ASN A 67 -17.11 6.04 -6.74
N ARG A 68 -17.77 6.07 -5.59
CA ARG A 68 -19.22 5.97 -5.50
C ARG A 68 -19.95 7.16 -6.12
N MET A 69 -19.43 8.37 -5.95
CA MET A 69 -20.04 9.60 -6.48
C MET A 69 -19.75 9.84 -7.96
N PHE A 70 -18.53 9.56 -8.42
CA PHE A 70 -18.07 9.98 -9.75
C PHE A 70 -18.00 8.84 -10.76
N ASN A 71 -17.75 7.60 -10.33
CA ASN A 71 -17.81 6.47 -11.24
C ASN A 71 -19.22 5.88 -11.16
N SER A 72 -19.94 5.87 -12.29
CA SER A 72 -21.25 5.22 -12.42
C SER A 72 -21.11 3.70 -12.40
N LEU A 73 -20.62 3.16 -11.29
CA LEU A 73 -20.47 1.74 -11.05
C LEU A 73 -21.80 1.17 -10.59
N TRP A 74 -22.25 0.13 -11.29
CA TRP A 74 -23.59 -0.44 -11.14
C TRP A 74 -23.69 -1.49 -10.03
N SER A 75 -22.59 -1.81 -9.34
CA SER A 75 -22.54 -2.89 -8.36
C SER A 75 -21.44 -2.66 -7.32
N GLU A 76 -21.70 -3.01 -6.06
CA GLU A 76 -20.77 -2.85 -4.95
C GLU A 76 -19.45 -3.60 -5.18
N SER A 77 -19.51 -4.80 -5.76
CA SER A 77 -18.31 -5.58 -6.11
C SER A 77 -17.37 -4.86 -7.09
N LYS A 78 -17.93 -4.07 -8.02
CA LYS A 78 -17.13 -3.26 -8.94
C LYS A 78 -16.61 -1.99 -8.27
N LEU A 79 -17.36 -1.45 -7.30
CA LEU A 79 -16.92 -0.32 -6.49
C LEU A 79 -15.69 -0.72 -5.68
N GLN A 80 -15.75 -1.81 -4.90
CA GLN A 80 -14.61 -2.30 -4.13
C GLN A 80 -13.41 -2.67 -5.02
N GLY A 81 -13.64 -3.32 -6.17
CA GLY A 81 -12.56 -3.59 -7.14
C GLY A 81 -11.90 -2.33 -7.71
N SER A 82 -12.68 -1.26 -7.94
CA SER A 82 -12.13 0.04 -8.37
C SER A 82 -11.35 0.71 -7.24
N VAL A 83 -11.87 0.69 -6.01
CA VAL A 83 -11.20 1.24 -4.83
C VAL A 83 -9.86 0.55 -4.61
N ALA A 84 -9.81 -0.79 -4.61
CA ALA A 84 -8.56 -1.54 -4.49
C ALA A 84 -7.53 -1.13 -5.55
N ARG A 85 -7.96 -0.98 -6.80
CA ARG A 85 -7.06 -0.56 -7.89
C ARG A 85 -6.54 0.86 -7.67
N ASP A 86 -7.43 1.81 -7.41
CA ASP A 86 -7.05 3.22 -7.30
C ASP A 86 -6.20 3.46 -6.03
N TYR A 87 -6.48 2.71 -4.97
CA TYR A 87 -5.69 2.71 -3.73
C TYR A 87 -4.29 2.09 -3.94
N SER A 88 -4.19 0.99 -4.69
CA SER A 88 -2.87 0.43 -5.06
C SER A 88 -2.04 1.41 -5.89
N ILE A 89 -2.66 2.17 -6.81
CA ILE A 89 -1.99 3.21 -7.60
C ILE A 89 -1.51 4.35 -6.70
N PHE A 90 -2.34 4.77 -5.74
CA PHE A 90 -1.96 5.75 -4.74
C PHE A 90 -0.74 5.28 -3.94
N PHE A 91 -0.71 4.04 -3.47
CA PHE A 91 0.45 3.50 -2.77
C PHE A 91 1.71 3.48 -3.64
N TRP A 92 1.61 3.08 -4.90
CA TRP A 92 2.79 3.02 -5.77
C TRP A 92 3.39 4.40 -6.05
N ILE A 93 2.55 5.39 -6.33
CA ILE A 93 3.01 6.71 -6.76
C ILE A 93 3.35 7.58 -5.55
N VAL A 94 2.46 7.64 -4.57
CA VAL A 94 2.54 8.62 -3.48
C VAL A 94 3.28 8.03 -2.29
N ALA A 95 2.78 6.93 -1.74
CA ALA A 95 3.34 6.32 -0.52
C ALA A 95 4.75 5.75 -0.73
N PHE A 96 5.01 5.18 -1.91
CA PHE A 96 6.30 4.58 -2.22
C PHE A 96 7.18 5.53 -3.03
N GLY A 97 6.75 5.91 -4.24
CA GLY A 97 7.58 6.67 -5.18
C GLY A 97 7.90 8.09 -4.70
N ALA A 98 6.87 8.89 -4.42
CA ALA A 98 7.03 10.28 -4.02
C ALA A 98 7.73 10.40 -2.65
N TYR A 99 7.38 9.54 -1.69
CA TYR A 99 8.07 9.47 -0.39
C TYR A 99 9.56 9.19 -0.56
N LEU A 100 9.94 8.16 -1.33
CA LEU A 100 11.35 7.85 -1.54
C LEU A 100 12.10 9.01 -2.20
N LEU A 101 11.51 9.63 -3.24
CA LEU A 101 12.12 10.78 -3.89
C LEU A 101 12.23 11.98 -2.95
N SER A 102 11.23 12.26 -2.12
CA SER A 102 11.25 13.43 -1.24
C SER A 102 12.24 13.29 -0.10
N VAL A 103 12.32 12.11 0.54
CA VAL A 103 13.24 11.91 1.67
C VAL A 103 14.68 11.76 1.17
N THR A 104 14.91 11.04 0.06
CA THR A 104 16.25 11.01 -0.55
C THR A 104 16.70 12.38 -1.02
N TRP A 105 15.80 13.22 -1.52
CA TRP A 105 16.12 14.60 -1.86
C TRP A 105 16.51 15.42 -0.63
N ALA A 106 15.79 15.27 0.49
CA ALA A 106 16.11 15.95 1.75
C ALA A 106 17.51 15.58 2.26
N ASP A 107 17.86 14.29 2.21
CA ASP A 107 19.20 13.80 2.60
C ASP A 107 20.30 14.40 1.70
N ILE A 108 20.06 14.47 0.39
CA ILE A 108 20.99 15.13 -0.56
C ILE A 108 21.12 16.61 -0.24
N THR A 109 20.01 17.32 0.05
CA THR A 109 20.09 18.75 0.35
C THR A 109 20.86 19.04 1.64
N ASN A 110 20.78 18.16 2.64
CA ASN A 110 21.49 18.34 3.90
C ASN A 110 22.99 18.02 3.79
N GLU A 111 23.40 17.05 2.96
CA GLU A 111 24.81 16.64 2.85
C GLU A 111 25.56 17.24 1.66
N ALA A 112 24.89 17.50 0.52
CA ALA A 112 25.55 18.03 -0.68
C ALA A 112 25.78 19.55 -0.65
N TRP A 113 25.06 20.28 0.22
CA TRP A 113 25.14 21.74 0.31
C TRP A 113 26.01 22.24 1.48
N VAL A 114 26.50 21.35 2.36
CA VAL A 114 27.38 21.70 3.49
C VAL A 114 28.86 21.88 3.11
N CYS A 115 29.18 21.92 1.81
CA CYS A 115 30.54 22.28 1.38
C CYS A 115 30.81 23.79 1.36
N GLU A 116 30.42 24.51 2.42
CA GLU A 116 31.06 25.78 2.80
C GLU A 116 32.13 25.49 3.87
N GLY A 117 33.35 25.14 3.45
CA GLY A 117 34.54 25.44 4.25
C GLY A 117 35.49 24.30 4.67
N ALA A 118 35.22 23.02 4.40
CA ALA A 118 36.18 21.96 4.77
C ALA A 118 36.11 20.72 3.85
N CYS A 119 36.71 20.82 2.68
CA CYS A 119 37.19 19.66 1.92
C CYS A 119 38.62 19.92 1.48
N ASP A 120 39.50 20.16 2.46
CA ASP A 120 40.91 19.83 2.29
C ASP A 120 41.05 18.32 2.51
N THR A 121 41.78 17.67 1.61
CA THR A 121 42.25 16.26 1.63
C THR A 121 41.28 15.18 1.14
N ALA A 122 41.25 15.00 -0.18
CA ALA A 122 41.47 13.69 -0.77
C ALA A 122 42.08 13.89 -2.16
N GLU A 123 43.41 13.79 -2.25
CA GLU A 123 44.06 13.37 -3.49
C GLU A 123 43.50 11.98 -3.80
N ASP A 124 42.62 11.86 -4.80
CA ASP A 124 42.45 10.65 -5.63
C ASP A 124 41.42 10.93 -6.75
N GLU A 125 41.97 11.08 -7.95
CA GLU A 125 41.47 10.78 -9.31
C GLU A 125 39.98 11.01 -9.67
N ASP A 126 39.81 11.96 -10.61
CA ASP A 126 38.86 11.97 -11.74
C ASP A 126 37.38 11.68 -11.45
N THR A 127 36.61 12.74 -11.18
CA THR A 127 35.26 12.90 -11.76
C THR A 127 34.91 14.39 -11.86
N ASP A 128 35.29 14.96 -13.00
CA ASP A 128 34.98 16.32 -13.44
C ASP A 128 33.47 16.52 -13.72
N GLU A 129 33.06 17.80 -13.67
CA GLU A 129 31.73 18.39 -13.90
C GLU A 129 30.82 18.57 -12.67
N ALA A 130 31.28 19.40 -11.72
CA ALA A 130 30.37 20.17 -10.88
C ALA A 130 29.73 21.28 -11.73
N TYR A 131 28.40 21.40 -11.70
CA TYR A 131 27.68 22.46 -12.40
C TYR A 131 27.59 23.69 -11.50
N ASP A 132 28.16 24.82 -11.95
CA ASP A 132 28.00 26.12 -11.28
C ASP A 132 26.57 26.62 -11.50
N LEU A 133 25.77 26.69 -10.44
CA LEU A 133 24.50 27.43 -10.43
C LEU A 133 24.78 28.88 -9.99
N GLU A 134 24.08 29.85 -10.60
CA GLU A 134 24.20 31.27 -10.24
C GLU A 134 23.87 31.47 -8.75
N GLY A 135 24.91 31.55 -7.92
CA GLY A 135 24.81 31.56 -6.45
C GLY A 135 26.08 31.10 -5.73
N GLY A 136 27.00 30.40 -6.40
CA GLY A 136 28.27 29.96 -5.83
C GLY A 136 28.25 28.54 -5.24
N GLU A 137 27.11 27.86 -5.29
CA GLU A 137 26.94 26.49 -4.82
C GLU A 137 27.22 25.50 -5.97
N LYS A 138 28.15 24.58 -5.75
CA LYS A 138 28.58 23.57 -6.73
C LYS A 138 27.84 22.26 -6.51
N PHE A 139 26.92 21.90 -7.41
CA PHE A 139 26.26 20.60 -7.36
C PHE A 139 27.11 19.54 -8.06
N ASN A 140 27.55 18.51 -7.32
CA ASN A 140 28.25 17.37 -7.89
C ASN A 140 27.28 16.18 -8.09
N PRO A 141 26.89 15.87 -9.34
CA PRO A 141 25.94 14.80 -9.62
C PRO A 141 26.48 13.41 -9.23
N GLY A 142 27.79 13.20 -9.25
CA GLY A 142 28.42 11.94 -8.85
C GLY A 142 28.32 11.67 -7.34
N ILE A 143 28.43 12.73 -6.52
CA ILE A 143 28.24 12.64 -5.06
C ILE A 143 26.76 12.43 -4.73
N ALA A 144 25.85 13.19 -5.36
CA ALA A 144 24.41 13.02 -5.20
C ALA A 144 23.95 11.58 -5.51
N LEU A 145 24.55 10.95 -6.53
CA LEU A 145 24.28 9.55 -6.89
C LEU A 145 24.72 8.57 -5.79
N LYS A 146 25.91 8.78 -5.20
CA LYS A 146 26.43 7.97 -4.09
C LYS A 146 25.58 8.14 -2.83
N LEU A 147 25.12 9.36 -2.56
CA LEU A 147 24.22 9.68 -1.45
C LEU A 147 22.85 9.01 -1.63
N MET A 148 22.24 9.06 -2.82
CA MET A 148 21.02 8.31 -3.11
C MET A 148 21.17 6.82 -2.85
N ALA A 149 22.28 6.22 -3.28
CA ALA A 149 22.53 4.79 -3.07
C ALA A 149 22.65 4.41 -1.58
N ARG A 150 23.08 5.34 -0.72
CA ARG A 150 23.16 5.17 0.73
C ARG A 150 21.83 5.45 1.45
N ALA A 151 21.06 6.42 0.96
CA ALA A 151 19.80 6.83 1.55
C ALA A 151 18.68 5.78 1.34
N VAL A 152 18.61 5.15 0.16
CA VAL A 152 17.55 4.16 -0.15
C VAL A 152 17.48 3.01 0.89
N PRO A 153 18.58 2.33 1.28
CA PRO A 153 18.56 1.35 2.36
C PRO A 153 18.10 1.90 3.72
N ARG A 154 18.46 3.15 4.07
CA ARG A 154 18.09 3.78 5.34
C ARG A 154 16.57 3.94 5.46
N HIS A 155 15.90 4.26 4.36
CA HIS A 155 14.44 4.40 4.32
C HIS A 155 13.68 3.06 4.38
N ALA A 156 14.35 1.92 4.46
CA ALA A 156 13.69 0.63 4.66
C ALA A 156 13.04 0.50 6.06
N TRP A 157 13.54 1.24 7.06
CA TRP A 157 13.02 1.22 8.43
C TRP A 157 11.64 1.89 8.58
N PRO A 158 11.42 3.13 8.09
CA PRO A 158 10.08 3.74 8.08
C PRO A 158 9.00 2.88 7.44
N PHE A 159 9.33 2.17 6.35
CA PHE A 159 8.37 1.24 5.75
C PHE A 159 8.10 0.01 6.64
N ALA A 160 9.12 -0.52 7.31
CA ALA A 160 8.95 -1.63 8.24
C ALA A 160 8.09 -1.22 9.45
N SER A 161 8.26 -0.01 9.98
CA SER A 161 7.47 0.48 11.12
C SER A 161 5.99 0.68 10.75
N ILE A 162 5.67 1.11 9.53
CA ILE A 162 4.28 1.17 9.04
C ILE A 162 3.62 -0.22 9.09
N PHE A 163 4.28 -1.26 8.59
CA PHE A 163 3.70 -2.60 8.64
C PHE A 163 3.60 -3.17 10.06
N LEU A 164 4.51 -2.80 10.96
CA LEU A 164 4.39 -3.15 12.38
C LEU A 164 3.17 -2.47 13.03
N MET A 165 2.89 -1.20 12.70
CA MET A 165 1.67 -0.53 13.16
C MET A 165 0.41 -1.19 12.59
N GLN A 166 0.40 -1.49 11.30
CA GLN A 166 -0.75 -2.15 10.66
C GLN A 166 -1.05 -3.53 11.28
N ILE A 167 -0.03 -4.29 11.72
CA ILE A 167 -0.24 -5.53 12.47
C ILE A 167 -0.94 -5.24 13.81
N GLY A 168 -0.56 -4.15 14.48
CA GLY A 168 -1.24 -3.67 15.69
C GLY A 168 -2.71 -3.35 15.44
N ASP A 169 -3.01 -2.69 14.32
CA ASP A 169 -4.38 -2.35 13.94
C ASP A 169 -5.22 -3.58 13.61
N MET A 170 -4.67 -4.57 12.91
CA MET A 170 -5.35 -5.86 12.70
C MET A 170 -5.71 -6.56 14.01
N VAL A 171 -4.86 -6.45 15.04
CA VAL A 171 -5.15 -6.98 16.37
C VAL A 171 -6.26 -6.17 17.06
N ALA A 172 -6.26 -4.84 16.90
CA ALA A 172 -7.32 -3.98 17.43
C ALA A 172 -8.68 -4.27 16.76
N ASP A 173 -8.69 -4.52 15.46
CA ASP A 173 -9.87 -4.91 14.68
C ASP A 173 -10.37 -6.30 15.08
N ALA A 174 -9.47 -7.26 15.28
CA ALA A 174 -9.82 -8.58 15.79
C ALA A 174 -10.46 -8.53 17.20
N LEU A 175 -10.07 -7.54 18.01
CA LEU A 175 -10.67 -7.27 19.32
C LEU A 175 -11.99 -6.47 19.26
N ARG A 176 -12.38 -5.96 18.08
CA ARG A 176 -13.54 -5.09 17.84
C ARG A 176 -13.64 -3.95 18.85
N VAL A 177 -12.54 -3.22 19.04
CA VAL A 177 -12.48 -2.12 20.02
C VAL A 177 -13.54 -1.05 19.71
N VAL A 178 -13.72 -0.68 18.44
CA VAL A 178 -14.68 0.36 18.02
C VAL A 178 -16.14 -0.08 18.24
N PRO A 179 -16.62 -1.23 17.73
CA PRO A 179 -17.97 -1.73 18.02
C PRO A 179 -18.24 -1.89 19.51
N TYR A 180 -17.26 -2.37 20.28
CA TYR A 180 -17.40 -2.54 21.72
C TYR A 180 -17.58 -1.21 22.47
N ILE A 181 -16.81 -0.18 22.12
CA ILE A 181 -16.97 1.16 22.68
C ILE A 181 -18.34 1.74 22.29
N LYS A 182 -18.75 1.61 21.02
CA LYS A 182 -20.07 2.06 20.52
C LYS A 182 -21.19 1.40 21.33
N TYR A 183 -21.14 0.09 21.53
CA TYR A 183 -22.09 -0.65 22.35
C TYR A 183 -22.15 -0.13 23.79
N LYS A 184 -21.00 0.10 24.45
CA LYS A 184 -20.95 0.63 25.82
C LYS A 184 -21.50 2.05 25.93
N LEU A 185 -21.23 2.89 24.93
CA LEU A 185 -21.74 4.26 24.87
C LEU A 185 -23.26 4.28 24.67
N LEU A 186 -23.77 3.51 23.72
CA LEU A 186 -25.22 3.40 23.46
C LEU A 186 -25.98 2.88 24.69
N LYS A 187 -25.44 1.86 25.36
CA LYS A 187 -26.02 1.31 26.59
C LYS A 187 -26.03 2.32 27.75
N ARG A 188 -25.00 3.18 27.84
CA ARG A 188 -24.93 4.25 28.87
C ARG A 188 -25.84 5.42 28.54
N ALA A 189 -26.03 5.73 27.27
CA ALA A 189 -26.79 6.89 26.83
C ALA A 189 -28.27 6.83 27.22
N LYS A 190 -28.86 5.65 27.52
CA LYS A 190 -30.28 5.43 27.88
C LYS A 190 -31.33 6.01 26.89
N VAL A 191 -30.87 6.65 25.81
CA VAL A 191 -31.66 7.24 24.72
C VAL A 191 -31.76 6.27 23.53
N ALA A 192 -30.89 5.28 23.48
CA ALA A 192 -30.88 4.24 22.46
C ALA A 192 -32.09 3.31 22.64
N SER A 193 -32.88 3.11 21.58
CA SER A 193 -33.90 2.06 21.54
C SER A 193 -33.24 0.68 21.59
N ASP A 194 -33.95 -0.35 22.05
CA ASP A 194 -33.42 -1.72 22.07
C ASP A 194 -32.93 -2.16 20.68
N ALA A 195 -33.59 -1.71 19.61
CA ALA A 195 -33.19 -1.93 18.22
C ALA A 195 -31.80 -1.33 17.88
N SER A 196 -31.50 -0.12 18.33
CA SER A 196 -30.19 0.50 18.06
C SER A 196 -29.02 -0.15 18.83
N VAL A 197 -29.34 -0.86 19.92
CA VAL A 197 -28.36 -1.66 20.65
C VAL A 197 -28.11 -2.98 19.93
N GLU A 198 -29.16 -3.59 19.37
CA GLU A 198 -29.05 -4.80 18.55
C GLU A 198 -28.31 -4.56 17.24
N GLU A 199 -28.59 -3.46 16.54
CA GLU A 199 -27.87 -3.02 15.34
C GLU A 199 -26.36 -2.82 15.61
N SER A 200 -25.98 -2.37 16.82
CA SER A 200 -24.57 -2.23 17.18
C SER A 200 -23.81 -3.55 17.36
N LEU A 201 -24.53 -4.68 17.42
CA LEU A 201 -23.99 -6.03 17.53
C LEU A 201 -23.98 -6.77 16.19
N GLU A 202 -24.59 -6.19 15.16
CA GLU A 202 -24.59 -6.80 13.83
C GLU A 202 -23.15 -6.91 13.28
N PRO A 203 -22.88 -7.96 12.49
CA PRO A 203 -21.60 -8.11 11.82
C PRO A 203 -21.43 -6.96 10.81
N ASP A 204 -20.22 -6.42 10.74
CA ASP A 204 -19.91 -5.37 9.77
C ASP A 204 -19.77 -5.99 8.36
N ASP A 205 -19.97 -5.18 7.33
CA ASP A 205 -19.72 -5.61 5.94
C ASP A 205 -18.22 -5.75 5.69
N ALA A 206 -17.81 -6.87 5.09
CA ALA A 206 -16.41 -7.11 4.74
C ALA A 206 -15.92 -6.08 3.68
N ASP A 207 -14.87 -5.33 4.01
CA ASP A 207 -14.17 -4.47 3.04
C ASP A 207 -13.06 -5.26 2.33
N VAL A 208 -13.23 -5.52 1.04
CA VAL A 208 -12.20 -6.16 0.20
C VAL A 208 -11.30 -5.11 -0.47
N GLY A 209 -11.72 -3.84 -0.48
CA GLY A 209 -11.06 -2.75 -1.18
C GLY A 209 -9.75 -2.32 -0.52
N ALA A 210 -9.81 -1.87 0.74
CA ALA A 210 -8.64 -1.35 1.44
C ALA A 210 -7.57 -2.45 1.71
N PRO A 211 -7.93 -3.66 2.21
CA PRO A 211 -6.95 -4.71 2.48
C PRO A 211 -6.18 -5.15 1.23
N ALA A 212 -6.85 -5.25 0.07
CA ALA A 212 -6.20 -5.62 -1.18
C ALA A 212 -5.14 -4.58 -1.62
N GLY A 213 -5.38 -3.29 -1.38
CA GLY A 213 -4.41 -2.23 -1.62
C GLY A 213 -3.18 -2.35 -0.71
N TRP A 214 -3.42 -2.60 0.59
CA TRP A 214 -2.37 -2.80 1.58
C TRP A 214 -1.50 -4.04 1.30
N GLU A 215 -2.10 -5.16 0.92
CA GLU A 215 -1.38 -6.38 0.52
C GLU A 215 -0.49 -6.12 -0.72
N ALA A 216 -1.01 -5.39 -1.71
CA ALA A 216 -0.23 -5.00 -2.89
C ALA A 216 0.94 -4.07 -2.53
N PHE A 217 0.76 -3.18 -1.55
CA PHE A 217 1.80 -2.30 -1.03
C PHE A 217 2.86 -3.06 -0.23
N ALA A 218 2.46 -3.96 0.67
CA ALA A 218 3.36 -4.86 1.40
C ALA A 218 4.21 -5.71 0.46
N LEU A 219 3.60 -6.23 -0.62
CA LEU A 219 4.34 -6.96 -1.64
C LEU A 219 5.34 -6.07 -2.38
N LEU A 220 4.97 -4.84 -2.73
CA LEU A 220 5.88 -3.89 -3.39
C LEU A 220 7.10 -3.57 -2.51
N VAL A 221 6.87 -3.18 -1.25
CA VAL A 221 7.94 -2.85 -0.30
C VAL A 221 8.79 -4.09 -0.02
N GLY A 222 8.18 -5.21 0.35
CA GLY A 222 8.89 -6.44 0.67
C GLY A 222 9.75 -6.94 -0.50
N ALA A 223 9.23 -6.88 -1.72
CA ALA A 223 9.97 -7.26 -2.92
C ALA A 223 11.09 -6.26 -3.24
N SER A 224 10.82 -4.95 -3.22
CA SER A 224 11.82 -3.92 -3.55
C SER A 224 13.03 -3.95 -2.60
N TYR A 225 12.79 -4.14 -1.30
CA TYR A 225 13.84 -4.19 -0.28
C TYR A 225 14.43 -5.59 -0.04
N ALA A 226 13.94 -6.65 -0.67
CA ALA A 226 14.39 -8.02 -0.41
C ALA A 226 15.93 -8.21 -0.51
N ALA A 227 16.57 -7.54 -1.47
CA ALA A 227 18.01 -7.62 -1.69
C ALA A 227 18.81 -6.57 -0.90
N VAL A 228 18.16 -5.53 -0.36
CA VAL A 228 18.78 -4.37 0.29
C VAL A 228 18.68 -4.46 1.81
N SER A 229 17.48 -4.76 2.31
CA SER A 229 17.15 -4.92 3.73
C SER A 229 16.27 -6.18 3.89
N PRO A 230 16.87 -7.35 4.17
CA PRO A 230 16.10 -8.59 4.37
C PRO A 230 15.20 -8.50 5.61
N PHE A 231 15.53 -7.63 6.56
CA PHE A 231 14.70 -7.35 7.73
C PHE A 231 13.31 -6.83 7.35
N THR A 232 13.23 -5.86 6.43
CA THR A 232 11.95 -5.32 5.96
C THR A 232 11.11 -6.40 5.27
N CYS A 233 11.76 -7.30 4.52
CA CYS A 233 11.10 -8.46 3.91
C CYS A 233 10.51 -9.41 4.97
N ALA A 234 11.23 -9.66 6.06
CA ALA A 234 10.73 -10.48 7.18
C ALA A 234 9.53 -9.82 7.87
N VAL A 235 9.54 -8.50 8.07
CA VAL A 235 8.39 -7.76 8.61
C VAL A 235 7.19 -7.83 7.68
N CYS A 236 7.37 -7.62 6.37
CA CYS A 236 6.28 -7.79 5.39
C CYS A 236 5.74 -9.22 5.35
N TYR A 237 6.58 -10.24 5.56
CA TYR A 237 6.13 -11.62 5.68
C TYR A 237 5.26 -11.83 6.93
N LEU A 238 5.68 -11.30 8.09
CA LEU A 238 4.88 -11.33 9.32
C LEU A 238 3.55 -10.63 9.14
N TYR A 239 3.53 -9.50 8.41
CA TYR A 239 2.30 -8.82 8.03
C TYR A 239 1.35 -9.74 7.25
N PHE A 240 1.82 -10.47 6.24
CA PHE A 240 0.96 -11.43 5.50
C PHE A 240 0.42 -12.56 6.38
N VAL A 241 1.24 -13.05 7.33
CA VAL A 241 0.78 -14.07 8.29
C VAL A 241 -0.32 -13.50 9.20
N ALA A 242 -0.12 -12.29 9.72
CA ALA A 242 -1.12 -11.61 10.54
C ALA A 242 -2.40 -11.32 9.74
N ALA A 243 -2.28 -10.80 8.52
CA ALA A 243 -3.40 -10.53 7.63
C ALA A 243 -4.21 -11.78 7.30
N TYR A 244 -3.53 -12.92 7.08
CA TYR A 244 -4.19 -14.19 6.81
C TYR A 244 -5.01 -14.68 8.02
N GLU A 245 -4.41 -14.70 9.22
CA GLU A 245 -5.10 -15.16 10.44
C GLU A 245 -6.20 -14.20 10.87
N ALA A 246 -5.93 -12.89 10.86
CA ALA A 246 -6.90 -11.85 11.20
C ALA A 246 -8.07 -11.83 10.22
N GLY A 247 -7.80 -11.84 8.91
CA GLY A 247 -8.82 -11.85 7.87
C GLY A 247 -9.67 -13.13 7.91
N LYS A 248 -9.07 -14.29 8.18
CA LYS A 248 -9.81 -15.54 8.37
C LYS A 248 -10.73 -15.49 9.59
N HIS A 249 -10.23 -14.96 10.70
CA HIS A 249 -11.04 -14.79 11.91
C HIS A 249 -12.19 -13.80 11.69
N ALA A 250 -11.92 -12.67 11.04
CA ALA A 250 -12.92 -11.66 10.71
C ALA A 250 -14.04 -12.24 9.83
N LEU A 251 -13.70 -12.88 8.72
CA LEU A 251 -14.66 -13.49 7.79
C LEU A 251 -15.50 -14.62 8.41
N CYS A 252 -14.95 -15.35 9.41
CA CYS A 252 -15.67 -16.46 10.04
C CYS A 252 -16.55 -16.03 11.21
N CYS A 253 -16.21 -14.94 11.91
CA CYS A 253 -16.79 -14.62 13.20
C CYS A 253 -17.34 -13.20 13.35
N LEU A 254 -16.91 -12.26 12.51
CA LEU A 254 -17.15 -10.82 12.75
C LEU A 254 -17.82 -10.12 11.58
N GLU A 255 -17.57 -10.57 10.36
CA GLU A 255 -17.99 -9.89 9.14
C GLU A 255 -18.97 -10.74 8.33
N SER A 256 -19.86 -10.06 7.62
CA SER A 256 -20.69 -10.66 6.59
C SER A 256 -20.22 -10.21 5.21
N MET A 257 -20.27 -11.10 4.22
CA MET A 257 -19.90 -10.76 2.85
C MET A 257 -21.12 -10.16 2.13
N PRO A 258 -21.11 -8.87 1.76
CA PRO A 258 -22.27 -8.23 1.14
C PRO A 258 -22.52 -8.67 -0.31
N PHE A 259 -21.57 -9.39 -0.93
CA PHE A 259 -21.70 -9.87 -2.30
C PHE A 259 -20.89 -11.16 -2.53
N ASP A 260 -21.35 -12.01 -3.46
CA ASP A 260 -20.58 -13.15 -3.96
C ASP A 260 -20.04 -12.85 -5.38
N THR A 261 -18.73 -12.61 -5.47
CA THR A 261 -18.05 -12.37 -6.76
C THR A 261 -17.60 -13.65 -7.46
N ARG A 262 -17.78 -14.82 -6.84
CA ARG A 262 -17.28 -16.13 -7.28
C ARG A 262 -15.80 -16.09 -7.69
N GLY A 263 -15.01 -15.30 -6.97
CA GLY A 263 -13.58 -15.14 -7.23
C GLY A 263 -13.22 -14.26 -8.43
N SER A 264 -14.13 -13.43 -8.96
CA SER A 264 -13.77 -12.50 -10.05
C SER A 264 -12.73 -11.44 -9.63
N LEU A 265 -12.75 -11.01 -8.36
CA LEU A 265 -11.77 -10.07 -7.78
C LEU A 265 -10.33 -10.61 -7.75
N TRP A 266 -10.16 -11.93 -7.78
CA TRP A 266 -8.84 -12.57 -7.87
C TRP A 266 -8.01 -12.04 -9.04
N PHE A 267 -8.64 -11.79 -10.20
CA PHE A 267 -7.92 -11.32 -11.38
C PHE A 267 -7.40 -9.88 -11.22
N ASP A 268 -8.07 -9.07 -10.40
CA ASP A 268 -7.66 -7.71 -10.13
C ASP A 268 -6.52 -7.69 -9.12
N GLY A 269 -6.60 -8.50 -8.05
CA GLY A 269 -5.48 -8.73 -7.13
C GLY A 269 -4.23 -9.29 -7.83
N VAL A 270 -4.40 -10.27 -8.72
CA VAL A 270 -3.30 -10.79 -9.56
C VAL A 270 -2.72 -9.69 -10.45
N ALA A 271 -3.54 -8.81 -11.03
CA ALA A 271 -3.03 -7.72 -11.84
C ALA A 271 -2.19 -6.72 -11.04
N GLN A 272 -2.63 -6.39 -9.81
CA GLN A 272 -1.96 -5.49 -8.87
C GLN A 272 -0.64 -6.07 -8.35
N THR A 273 -0.60 -7.35 -8.00
CA THR A 273 0.64 -8.03 -7.59
C THR A 273 1.67 -8.06 -8.72
N HIS A 274 1.23 -8.26 -9.97
CA HIS A 274 2.15 -8.20 -11.11
C HIS A 274 2.70 -6.80 -11.39
N THR A 275 1.94 -5.74 -11.12
CA THR A 275 2.44 -4.36 -11.24
C THR A 275 3.36 -4.01 -10.08
N ALA A 276 3.04 -4.40 -8.85
CA ALA A 276 3.91 -4.24 -7.68
C ALA A 276 5.27 -4.91 -7.91
N LEU A 277 5.30 -6.18 -8.34
CA LEU A 277 6.54 -6.89 -8.65
C LEU A 277 7.33 -6.24 -9.80
N PHE A 278 6.65 -5.71 -10.80
CA PHE A 278 7.31 -4.99 -11.89
C PHE A 278 8.00 -3.71 -11.39
N ILE A 279 7.31 -2.91 -10.56
CA ILE A 279 7.89 -1.70 -9.96
C ILE A 279 9.07 -2.08 -9.07
N ALA A 280 8.95 -3.12 -8.23
CA ALA A 280 10.04 -3.62 -7.41
C ALA A 280 11.28 -4.00 -8.24
N LEU A 281 11.10 -4.72 -9.36
CA LEU A 281 12.19 -5.06 -10.28
C LEU A 281 12.84 -3.81 -10.90
N VAL A 282 12.05 -2.81 -11.28
CA VAL A 282 12.57 -1.54 -11.80
C VAL A 282 13.39 -0.82 -10.73
N VAL A 283 12.90 -0.74 -9.51
CA VAL A 283 13.60 -0.10 -8.37
C VAL A 283 14.90 -0.82 -8.08
N GLN A 284 14.90 -2.16 -8.02
CA GLN A 284 16.11 -2.96 -7.84
C GLN A 284 17.13 -2.72 -8.97
N LEU A 285 16.67 -2.62 -10.22
CA LEU A 285 17.53 -2.34 -11.35
C LEU A 285 18.11 -0.92 -11.28
N VAL A 286 17.34 0.06 -10.82
CA VAL A 286 17.80 1.44 -10.58
C VAL A 286 18.86 1.47 -9.48
N VAL A 287 18.65 0.75 -8.36
CA VAL A 287 19.66 0.63 -7.29
C VAL A 287 20.94 -0.02 -7.81
N LEU A 288 20.83 -1.09 -8.61
CA LEU A 288 21.99 -1.72 -9.26
C LEU A 288 22.67 -0.78 -10.26
N TRP A 289 21.89 0.06 -10.95
CA TRP A 289 22.40 1.05 -11.88
C TRP A 289 23.25 2.11 -11.18
N PHE A 290 22.84 2.55 -10.00
CA PHE A 290 23.65 3.48 -9.19
C PHE A 290 24.93 2.84 -8.63
N ASN A 291 25.00 1.51 -8.54
CA ASN A 291 26.20 0.77 -8.11
C ASN A 291 27.17 0.45 -9.28
N ILE A 292 27.00 1.08 -10.45
CA ILE A 292 27.90 0.92 -11.61
C ILE A 292 29.37 1.19 -11.23
N THR A 293 29.61 2.12 -10.31
CA THR A 293 30.95 2.58 -9.91
C THR A 293 31.83 1.48 -9.32
N ASN A 294 31.27 0.43 -8.71
CA ASN A 294 32.05 -0.64 -8.08
C ASN A 294 32.16 -1.94 -8.89
N LYS A 295 31.19 -2.24 -9.77
CA LYS A 295 31.10 -3.56 -10.45
C LYS A 295 30.83 -3.48 -11.96
N GLY A 296 30.79 -2.28 -12.54
CA GLY A 296 30.55 -2.05 -13.96
C GLY A 296 29.09 -2.27 -14.38
N PHE A 297 28.83 -2.11 -15.68
CA PHE A 297 27.47 -2.09 -16.27
C PHE A 297 26.82 -3.49 -16.42
N TRP A 298 27.58 -4.56 -16.17
CA TRP A 298 27.16 -5.95 -16.40
C TRP A 298 25.92 -6.43 -15.62
N PRO A 299 25.71 -6.05 -14.33
CA PRO A 299 24.51 -6.46 -13.58
C PRO A 299 23.22 -5.87 -14.16
N VAL A 300 23.29 -4.64 -14.68
CA VAL A 300 22.15 -3.92 -15.28
C VAL A 300 21.75 -4.56 -16.60
N ILE A 301 22.72 -4.88 -17.46
CA ILE A 301 22.46 -5.62 -18.71
C ILE A 301 21.85 -6.99 -18.42
N GLY A 302 22.31 -7.69 -17.38
CA GLY A 302 21.74 -8.97 -16.95
C GLY A 302 20.29 -8.89 -16.46
N GLY A 303 19.87 -7.74 -15.93
CA GLY A 303 18.49 -7.49 -15.48
C GLY A 303 17.48 -7.28 -16.62
N ILE A 304 17.92 -6.73 -17.77
CA ILE A 304 17.03 -6.45 -18.92
C ILE A 304 16.35 -7.73 -19.47
N PRO A 305 17.05 -8.86 -19.68
CA PRO A 305 16.43 -10.14 -20.04
C PRO A 305 15.37 -10.61 -19.04
N ILE A 306 15.56 -10.37 -17.74
CA ILE A 306 14.60 -10.75 -16.69
C ILE A 306 13.31 -9.94 -16.84
N LEU A 307 13.42 -8.63 -17.11
CA LEU A 307 12.26 -7.78 -17.40
C LEU A 307 11.50 -8.20 -18.68
N LEU A 308 12.24 -8.55 -19.73
CA LEU A 308 11.63 -9.04 -20.98
C LEU A 308 10.95 -10.40 -20.77
N MET A 309 11.57 -11.31 -20.01
CA MET A 309 11.00 -12.60 -19.64
C MET A 309 9.74 -12.41 -18.81
N TRP A 310 9.76 -11.49 -17.83
CA TRP A 310 8.61 -11.13 -17.02
C TRP A 310 7.45 -10.61 -17.88
N ARG A 311 7.70 -9.68 -18.79
CA ARG A 311 6.68 -9.15 -19.72
C ARG A 311 6.07 -10.28 -20.56
N ARG A 312 6.90 -11.17 -21.10
CA ARG A 312 6.44 -12.32 -21.89
C ARG A 312 5.61 -13.30 -21.06
N TYR A 313 6.01 -13.54 -19.81
CA TYR A 313 5.26 -14.38 -18.87
C TYR A 313 3.89 -13.76 -18.57
N ARG A 314 3.84 -12.47 -18.22
CA ARG A 314 2.60 -11.71 -17.98
C ARG A 314 1.65 -11.78 -19.17
N ASP A 315 2.15 -11.55 -20.38
CA ASP A 315 1.33 -11.61 -21.59
C ASP A 315 0.76 -13.02 -21.83
N ARG A 316 1.56 -14.06 -21.58
CA ARG A 316 1.12 -15.45 -21.72
C ARG A 316 0.06 -15.81 -20.66
N CYS A 317 0.26 -15.43 -19.40
CA CYS A 317 -0.71 -15.64 -18.33
C CYS A 317 -2.01 -14.88 -18.60
N ARG A 318 -1.92 -13.59 -18.99
CA ARG A 318 -3.10 -12.79 -19.35
C ARG A 318 -3.87 -13.43 -20.52
N ARG A 319 -3.18 -13.91 -21.55
CA ARG A 319 -3.82 -14.61 -22.68
C ARG A 319 -4.47 -15.91 -22.23
N ARG A 320 -3.79 -16.73 -21.42
CA ARG A 320 -4.34 -17.98 -20.88
C ARG A 320 -5.58 -17.71 -20.05
N HIS A 321 -5.50 -16.84 -19.05
CA HIS A 321 -6.65 -16.52 -18.18
C HIS A 321 -7.76 -15.73 -18.86
N ALA A 322 -7.48 -15.06 -19.98
CA ALA A 322 -8.50 -14.46 -20.83
C ALA A 322 -9.21 -15.47 -21.77
N THR A 323 -8.63 -16.65 -22.03
CA THR A 323 -9.11 -17.58 -23.07
C THR A 323 -9.41 -19.01 -22.61
N ARG A 324 -8.79 -19.49 -21.53
CA ARG A 324 -8.88 -20.88 -21.01
C ARG A 324 -8.68 -20.88 -19.50
N ASN A 325 -9.67 -21.33 -18.74
CA ASN A 325 -9.47 -21.65 -17.33
C ASN A 325 -9.82 -23.12 -17.04
N LEU A 326 -9.04 -23.70 -16.13
CA LEU A 326 -9.15 -25.05 -15.56
C LEU A 326 -10.35 -25.17 -14.58
N HIS A 327 -11.01 -24.05 -14.26
CA HIS A 327 -12.08 -23.93 -13.26
C HIS A 327 -13.32 -23.14 -13.75
N GLY A 328 -13.56 -23.07 -15.07
CA GLY A 328 -14.84 -22.57 -15.60
C GLY A 328 -15.11 -21.05 -15.52
N LEU A 329 -14.31 -20.25 -14.82
CA LEU A 329 -14.54 -18.79 -14.72
C LEU A 329 -13.51 -18.01 -15.54
N ALA A 330 -13.71 -17.84 -16.85
CA ALA A 330 -12.97 -16.82 -17.59
C ALA A 330 -13.41 -15.43 -17.09
N ARG A 331 -12.54 -14.41 -17.12
CA ARG A 331 -12.85 -13.01 -16.75
C ARG A 331 -14.28 -12.61 -17.17
N GLY A 332 -15.22 -12.64 -16.22
CA GLY A 332 -16.64 -12.32 -16.44
C GLY A 332 -17.36 -13.12 -17.53
N ARG A 333 -16.88 -14.33 -17.89
CA ARG A 333 -17.49 -15.18 -18.92
C ARG A 333 -17.65 -16.59 -18.39
N MET A 334 -18.90 -16.96 -18.13
CA MET A 334 -19.30 -18.34 -17.90
C MET A 334 -19.33 -19.09 -19.25
N PRO A 335 -18.67 -20.24 -19.38
CA PRO A 335 -18.76 -21.04 -20.59
C PRO A 335 -20.20 -21.55 -20.73
N LEU A 336 -20.73 -21.48 -21.96
CA LEU A 336 -22.10 -21.88 -22.26
C LEU A 336 -22.41 -23.32 -21.82
N ARG A 337 -21.40 -24.20 -21.81
CA ARG A 337 -21.55 -25.56 -21.29
C ARG A 337 -21.96 -25.57 -19.81
N ASP A 338 -21.29 -24.80 -18.97
CA ASP A 338 -21.59 -24.74 -17.54
C ASP A 338 -22.87 -23.92 -17.32
N GLY A 339 -23.10 -22.90 -18.16
CA GLY A 339 -24.36 -22.14 -18.20
C GLY A 339 -25.57 -23.06 -18.40
N ASN A 340 -25.51 -23.98 -19.37
CA ASN A 340 -26.58 -24.94 -19.63
C ASN A 340 -26.81 -25.90 -18.46
N VAL A 341 -25.77 -26.29 -17.72
CA VAL A 341 -25.90 -27.15 -16.54
C VAL A 341 -26.60 -26.41 -15.41
N VAL A 342 -26.21 -25.16 -15.16
CA VAL A 342 -26.85 -24.31 -14.13
C VAL A 342 -28.30 -24.00 -14.51
N ASP A 343 -28.57 -23.72 -15.78
CA ASP A 343 -29.92 -23.44 -16.28
C ASP A 343 -30.84 -24.67 -16.16
N ALA A 344 -30.30 -25.87 -16.42
CA ALA A 344 -31.05 -27.12 -16.23
C ALA A 344 -31.38 -27.43 -14.76
N LEU A 345 -30.67 -26.82 -13.81
CA LEU A 345 -30.87 -26.98 -12.36
C LEU A 345 -31.67 -25.83 -11.74
N ARG A 346 -31.99 -24.77 -12.51
CA ARG A 346 -32.71 -23.60 -12.00
C ARG A 346 -34.19 -23.90 -11.82
N ASP A 347 -34.73 -23.47 -10.69
CA ASP A 347 -36.16 -23.38 -10.48
C ASP A 347 -36.69 -22.09 -11.14
N GLY A 348 -37.63 -22.24 -12.08
CA GLY A 348 -38.19 -21.13 -12.84
C GLY A 348 -38.99 -20.15 -11.99
N ASP A 349 -39.60 -20.62 -10.90
CA ASP A 349 -40.42 -19.78 -10.02
C ASP A 349 -39.55 -18.84 -9.18
N VAL A 350 -38.41 -19.33 -8.67
CA VAL A 350 -37.42 -18.52 -7.92
C VAL A 350 -36.84 -17.41 -8.79
N VAL A 351 -36.52 -17.72 -10.05
CA VAL A 351 -35.99 -16.72 -11.00
C VAL A 351 -37.03 -15.65 -11.31
N ARG A 352 -38.31 -16.02 -11.44
CA ARG A 352 -39.39 -15.08 -11.71
C ARG A 352 -39.63 -14.15 -10.51
N ASP A 353 -39.60 -14.68 -9.30
CA ASP A 353 -39.79 -13.89 -8.07
C ASP A 353 -38.59 -12.94 -7.83
N ALA A 354 -37.36 -13.39 -8.08
CA ALA A 354 -36.17 -12.52 -8.05
C ALA A 354 -36.26 -11.38 -9.08
N LEU A 355 -36.68 -11.67 -10.30
CA LEU A 355 -36.88 -10.65 -11.34
C LEU A 355 -38.02 -9.69 -11.00
N ALA A 356 -39.08 -10.15 -10.35
CA ALA A 356 -40.17 -9.30 -9.87
C ALA A 356 -39.70 -8.36 -8.75
N HIS A 357 -38.87 -8.84 -7.83
CA HIS A 357 -38.23 -8.02 -6.79
C HIS A 357 -37.26 -6.98 -7.38
N LEU A 358 -36.57 -7.31 -8.48
CA LEU A 358 -35.68 -6.40 -9.20
C LEU A 358 -36.44 -5.40 -10.11
N ALA A 359 -37.64 -5.74 -10.57
CA ALA A 359 -38.48 -4.86 -11.39
C ALA A 359 -39.18 -3.76 -10.57
N ASP A 360 -39.23 -3.90 -9.24
CA ASP A 360 -39.72 -2.88 -8.33
C ASP A 360 -38.67 -1.78 -8.21
N ARG A 361 -38.84 -0.74 -9.04
CA ARG A 361 -37.87 0.31 -9.34
C ARG A 361 -37.36 1.08 -8.11
N ASP A 362 -38.13 1.04 -7.02
CA ASP A 362 -37.83 1.73 -5.76
C ASP A 362 -37.00 0.86 -4.79
N ARG A 363 -37.01 -0.48 -4.92
CA ARG A 363 -36.24 -1.42 -4.07
C ARG A 363 -34.95 -1.94 -4.70
N PHE A 364 -34.74 -1.74 -6.00
CA PHE A 364 -33.53 -2.15 -6.71
C PHE A 364 -32.24 -1.50 -6.13
N PHE A 365 -32.38 -0.38 -5.41
CA PHE A 365 -31.27 0.31 -4.75
C PHE A 365 -31.06 -0.10 -3.28
N GLU A 366 -31.93 -0.95 -2.72
CA GLU A 366 -31.91 -1.31 -1.28
C GLU A 366 -31.51 -2.76 -1.00
N ALA A 367 -31.47 -3.66 -2.00
CA ALA A 367 -31.19 -5.08 -1.77
C ALA A 367 -30.08 -5.63 -2.71
N PRO A 368 -28.80 -5.63 -2.29
CA PRO A 368 -27.71 -6.25 -3.04
C PRO A 368 -27.66 -7.78 -2.97
N GLU A 369 -28.51 -8.43 -2.17
CA GLU A 369 -28.39 -9.87 -1.82
C GLU A 369 -28.89 -10.87 -2.88
N VAL A 370 -29.44 -10.43 -4.02
CA VAL A 370 -30.15 -11.32 -4.98
C VAL A 370 -29.41 -11.51 -6.32
N LEU A 371 -28.09 -11.28 -6.38
CA LEU A 371 -27.27 -11.53 -7.59
C LEU A 371 -26.27 -12.68 -7.45
#